data_AF-A0A7L3MMD4-F1
#
_entry.id   AF-A0A7L3MMD4-F1
#
_cell.length_a   1.000
_cell.length_b   1.000
_cell.length_c   1.000
_cell.angle_alpha   90.00
_cell.angle_beta   90.00
_cell.angle_gamma   90.00
#
_symmetry.space_group_name_H-M   'P 1'
#
loop_
_entity.id
_entity.type
_entity.pdbx_description
1 polymer ?
#
loop_
_entity_poly.entity_id
_entity_poly.type
_entity_poly.pdbx_seq_one_letter_code
_entity_poly.pdbx_strand_id
1 'polypeptide(L)'
;SVFKEDPAHKPELNSLQENCLVQTTEWSTCSQSCGMGISARVTNDNPQCCLEKETQLCMVRPCDFSMEKNKKGKKCVRTPKQRQSLHFMFSGYTSTRSYRPWFCGSCSDGRCCTPFLTSTMDVEFRCPEGDFFQRKMMFIKMFSCHYDCPRDNDIFLAMYHHRMFGDHI
;
A
#
# COMPACT_ATOMS: atom_id res chain seq x y z
N SER A 1 47.34 10.35 44.90
CA SER A 1 46.87 9.22 44.07
C SER A 1 45.64 9.68 43.34
N VAL A 2 45.76 9.96 42.04
CA VAL A 2 44.64 10.38 41.19
C VAL A 2 44.00 9.11 40.63
N PHE A 3 42.75 8.83 41.02
CA PHE A 3 41.95 7.79 40.39
C PHE A 3 41.59 8.26 38.98
N LYS A 4 41.99 7.48 37.98
CA LYS A 4 41.65 7.70 36.57
C LYS A 4 40.40 6.87 36.29
N GLU A 5 39.27 7.53 36.08
CA GLU A 5 38.05 6.87 35.63
C GLU A 5 38.21 6.41 34.17
N ASP A 6 38.00 5.13 33.92
CA ASP A 6 37.90 4.55 32.59
C ASP A 6 36.59 5.00 31.94
N PRO A 7 36.60 5.59 30.72
CA PRO A 7 35.37 5.87 30.02
C PRO A 7 34.82 4.56 29.45
N ALA A 8 33.63 4.22 29.92
CA ALA A 8 32.81 3.10 29.49
C ALA A 8 32.81 2.93 27.96
N HIS A 9 33.07 1.69 27.54
CA HIS A 9 32.93 1.22 26.16
C HIS A 9 31.49 1.47 25.68
N LYS A 10 31.33 2.47 24.83
CA LYS A 10 30.08 2.82 24.15
C LYS A 10 29.86 1.78 23.05
N PRO A 11 28.71 1.08 22.97
CA PRO A 11 28.50 0.12 21.91
C PRO A 11 28.47 0.87 20.56
N GLU A 12 29.36 0.49 19.65
CA GLU A 12 29.42 1.01 18.29
C GLU A 12 28.17 0.60 17.51
N LEU A 13 27.10 1.36 17.68
CA LEU A 13 26.07 1.49 16.67
C LEU A 13 26.59 2.53 15.68
N ASN A 14 26.90 2.09 14.45
CA ASN A 14 27.01 2.87 13.20
C ASN A 14 28.34 2.65 12.45
N SER A 15 28.47 1.52 11.75
CA SER A 15 29.38 1.44 10.58
C SER A 15 28.75 0.79 9.34
N LEU A 16 27.52 0.28 9.41
CA LEU A 16 26.85 -0.38 8.26
C LEU A 16 25.94 0.56 7.46
N GLN A 17 25.55 1.70 8.02
CA GLN A 17 24.60 2.61 7.37
C GLN A 17 25.27 3.74 6.57
N GLU A 18 26.58 3.97 6.75
CA GLU A 18 27.28 5.13 6.16
C GLU A 18 27.44 5.04 4.64
N ASN A 19 27.21 3.87 4.02
CA ASN A 19 27.31 3.65 2.57
C ASN A 19 26.10 2.93 1.96
N CYS A 20 24.93 2.95 2.62
CA CYS A 20 23.75 2.29 2.08
C CYS A 20 23.11 3.11 0.95
N LEU A 21 23.29 2.68 -0.31
CA LEU A 21 22.53 3.23 -1.43
C LEU A 21 21.09 2.69 -1.38
N VAL A 22 20.19 3.49 -0.79
CA VAL A 22 18.79 3.08 -0.65
C VAL A 22 18.11 2.99 -2.02
N GLN A 23 17.55 1.82 -2.29
CA GLN A 23 16.76 1.46 -3.46
C GLN A 23 15.44 0.88 -2.96
N THR A 24 14.34 1.48 -3.40
CA THR A 24 12.99 1.02 -3.07
C THR A 24 12.19 0.98 -4.36
N THR A 25 11.62 -0.18 -4.68
CA THR A 25 10.69 -0.27 -5.79
C THR A 25 9.35 0.32 -5.41
N GLU A 26 8.57 0.71 -6.42
CA GLU A 26 7.15 0.99 -6.22
C GLU A 26 6.41 -0.24 -5.70
N TRP A 27 5.25 0.01 -5.10
CA TRP A 27 4.32 -1.05 -4.73
C TRP A 27 3.73 -1.73 -5.97
N SER A 28 3.62 -3.05 -5.92
CA SER A 28 2.90 -3.82 -6.93
C SER A 28 1.43 -3.42 -6.98
N THR A 29 0.77 -3.77 -8.08
CA THR A 29 -0.70 -3.75 -8.13
C THR A 29 -1.28 -4.61 -7.00
N CYS A 30 -2.48 -4.23 -6.55
CA CYS A 30 -3.18 -5.01 -5.54
C CYS A 30 -3.57 -6.36 -6.14
N SER A 31 -3.28 -7.45 -5.43
CA SER A 31 -3.57 -8.81 -5.90
C SER A 31 -5.06 -9.12 -6.12
N GLN A 32 -5.95 -8.23 -5.68
CA GLN A 32 -7.40 -8.34 -5.85
C GLN A 32 -7.98 -7.03 -6.37
N SER A 33 -8.88 -7.12 -7.36
CA SER A 33 -9.56 -5.97 -7.96
C SER A 33 -10.76 -5.46 -7.15
N CYS A 34 -11.24 -6.25 -6.19
CA CYS A 34 -12.15 -5.85 -5.12
C CYS A 34 -11.84 -6.62 -3.84
N GLY A 35 -12.29 -6.12 -2.69
CA GLY A 35 -12.03 -6.76 -1.41
C GLY A 35 -10.58 -6.62 -0.96
N MET A 36 -10.22 -7.40 0.06
CA MET A 36 -8.88 -7.35 0.63
C MET A 36 -7.90 -8.19 -0.18
N GLY A 37 -6.79 -7.58 -0.59
CA GLY A 37 -5.66 -8.23 -1.27
C GLY A 37 -4.33 -7.83 -0.65
N ILE A 38 -3.25 -8.17 -1.34
CA ILE A 38 -1.87 -7.89 -0.94
C ILE A 38 -1.17 -7.11 -2.07
N SER A 39 -0.39 -6.10 -1.70
CA SER A 39 0.62 -5.51 -2.58
C SER A 39 2.00 -5.69 -1.96
N ALA A 40 3.03 -5.78 -2.81
CA ALA A 40 4.40 -6.03 -2.39
C ALA A 40 5.38 -5.06 -3.06
N ARG A 41 6.50 -4.81 -2.41
CA ARG A 41 7.64 -4.08 -2.98
C ARG A 41 8.94 -4.70 -2.50
N VAL A 42 10.05 -4.35 -3.12
CA VAL A 42 11.39 -4.71 -2.65
C VAL A 42 12.10 -3.43 -2.22
N THR A 43 12.73 -3.45 -1.04
CA THR A 43 13.50 -2.32 -0.52
C THR A 43 14.72 -2.82 0.26
N ASN A 44 15.80 -2.05 0.25
CA ASN A 44 16.93 -2.22 1.15
C ASN A 44 16.99 -1.14 2.25
N ASP A 45 15.89 -0.39 2.46
CA ASP A 45 15.75 0.59 3.52
C ASP A 45 15.52 -0.11 4.87
N ASN A 46 16.56 -0.76 5.37
CA ASN A 46 16.61 -1.39 6.67
C ASN A 46 18.01 -1.25 7.29
N PRO A 47 18.16 -1.47 8.61
CA PRO A 47 19.45 -1.29 9.28
C PRO A 47 20.60 -2.15 8.73
N GLN A 48 20.28 -3.22 8.00
CA GLN A 48 21.26 -4.14 7.41
C GLN A 48 21.57 -3.82 5.94
N CYS A 49 20.90 -2.82 5.34
CA CYS A 49 21.00 -2.47 3.92
C CYS A 49 20.79 -3.66 2.96
N CYS A 50 19.99 -4.66 3.35
CA CYS A 50 19.77 -5.88 2.56
C CYS A 50 18.45 -5.81 1.81
N LEU A 51 18.39 -6.32 0.58
CA LEU A 51 17.12 -6.37 -0.16
C LEU A 51 16.12 -7.30 0.52
N GLU A 52 14.97 -6.75 0.89
CA GLU A 52 13.87 -7.48 1.51
C GLU A 52 12.57 -7.22 0.77
N LYS A 53 11.71 -8.26 0.75
CA LYS A 53 10.35 -8.14 0.20
C LYS A 53 9.42 -7.64 1.30
N GLU A 54 8.92 -6.43 1.15
CA GLU A 54 7.86 -5.89 1.99
C GLU A 54 6.48 -6.19 1.39
N THR A 55 5.51 -6.51 2.24
CA THR A 55 4.11 -6.70 1.85
C THR A 55 3.19 -5.84 2.70
N GLN A 56 2.13 -5.32 2.09
CA GLN A 56 1.04 -4.64 2.78
C GLN A 56 -0.32 -5.15 2.30
N LEU A 57 -1.32 -5.01 3.15
CA LEU A 57 -2.72 -5.20 2.76
C LEU A 57 -3.17 -4.06 1.84
N CYS A 58 -4.04 -4.36 0.88
CA CYS A 58 -4.63 -3.37 0.00
C CYS A 58 -6.12 -3.66 -0.21
N MET A 59 -6.91 -2.61 -0.45
CA MET A 59 -8.31 -2.75 -0.83
C MET A 59 -8.67 -1.62 -1.78
N VAL A 60 -8.76 -1.94 -3.08
CA VAL A 60 -9.06 -0.94 -4.13
C VAL A 60 -10.51 -0.46 -4.03
N ARG A 61 -11.42 -1.39 -3.77
CA ARG A 61 -12.86 -1.18 -3.57
C ARG A 61 -13.48 -2.36 -2.83
N PRO A 62 -14.55 -2.18 -2.04
CA PRO A 62 -15.34 -3.30 -1.52
C PRO A 62 -16.00 -4.10 -2.66
N CYS A 63 -16.22 -5.40 -2.48
CA CYS A 63 -16.91 -6.23 -3.49
C CYS A 63 -18.43 -6.00 -3.50
N ASP A 64 -19.05 -5.75 -2.35
CA ASP A 64 -20.50 -5.48 -2.21
C ASP A 64 -20.91 -4.07 -2.66
N PHE A 65 -20.01 -3.37 -3.34
CA PHE A 65 -20.26 -2.02 -3.82
C PHE A 65 -21.23 -2.07 -5.01
N SER A 66 -22.53 -1.94 -4.72
CA SER A 66 -23.56 -1.75 -5.74
C SER A 66 -23.17 -0.55 -6.60
N MET A 67 -22.89 -0.82 -7.88
CA MET A 67 -22.71 0.21 -8.89
C MET A 67 -24.07 0.88 -9.10
N GLU A 68 -24.41 1.88 -8.29
CA GLU A 68 -25.62 2.67 -8.53
C GLU A 68 -25.57 3.20 -9.96
N LYS A 69 -26.55 2.79 -10.76
CA LYS A 69 -26.66 3.08 -12.18
C LYS A 69 -26.55 4.59 -12.40
N ASN A 70 -25.51 4.97 -13.14
CA ASN A 70 -25.16 6.33 -13.54
C ASN A 70 -26.39 7.21 -13.82
N LYS A 71 -26.55 8.30 -13.05
CA LYS A 71 -27.24 9.49 -13.57
C LYS A 71 -26.34 10.09 -14.65
N LYS A 72 -26.77 9.96 -15.91
CA LYS A 72 -26.09 10.48 -17.11
C LYS A 72 -25.64 11.92 -16.89
N GLY A 73 -24.36 12.23 -17.15
CA GLY A 73 -23.88 13.62 -17.27
C GLY A 73 -22.74 14.09 -16.36
N LYS A 74 -22.06 13.21 -15.59
CA LYS A 74 -20.83 13.61 -14.84
C LYS A 74 -19.60 12.82 -15.33
N LYS A 75 -18.53 13.54 -15.70
CA LYS A 75 -17.27 13.01 -16.26
C LYS A 75 -16.47 12.11 -15.30
N CYS A 76 -16.77 12.16 -14.01
CA CYS A 76 -16.49 11.11 -13.04
C CYS A 76 -17.71 10.99 -12.14
N VAL A 77 -18.17 9.77 -11.87
CA VAL A 77 -19.12 9.57 -10.77
C VAL A 77 -18.37 9.84 -9.49
N ARG A 78 -18.64 11.00 -8.89
CA ARG A 78 -18.28 11.34 -7.52
C ARG A 78 -18.63 10.12 -6.67
N THR A 79 -17.65 9.40 -6.12
CA THR A 79 -17.82 8.16 -5.35
C THR A 79 -19.06 8.30 -4.45
N PRO A 80 -20.20 7.65 -4.77
CA PRO A 80 -21.43 7.98 -4.09
C PRO A 80 -21.33 7.42 -2.66
N LYS A 81 -21.50 8.28 -1.64
CA LYS A 81 -21.86 7.86 -0.27
C LYS A 81 -20.85 7.02 0.56
N GLN A 82 -19.56 6.96 0.21
CA GLN A 82 -18.61 6.01 0.82
C GLN A 82 -17.47 6.65 1.63
N ARG A 83 -17.82 7.55 2.57
CA ARG A 83 -17.02 7.78 3.79
C ARG A 83 -17.68 7.06 4.97
N GLN A 84 -18.19 5.86 4.76
CA GLN A 84 -18.77 5.09 5.85
C GLN A 84 -17.61 4.55 6.69
N SER A 85 -17.73 4.71 8.02
CA SER A 85 -16.82 4.05 8.95
C SER A 85 -17.02 2.55 8.78
N LEU A 86 -15.96 1.82 8.47
CA LEU A 86 -15.98 0.37 8.39
C LEU A 86 -14.83 -0.24 9.18
N HIS A 87 -15.00 -1.47 9.62
CA HIS A 87 -13.90 -2.29 10.11
C HIS A 87 -13.34 -3.11 8.95
N PHE A 88 -12.02 -3.19 8.87
CA PHE A 88 -11.37 -4.05 7.90
C PHE A 88 -11.42 -5.49 8.38
N MET A 89 -11.58 -6.43 7.45
CA MET A 89 -11.56 -7.86 7.73
C MET A 89 -10.46 -8.54 6.93
N PHE A 90 -9.60 -9.29 7.61
CA PHE A 90 -8.48 -10.02 7.02
C PHE A 90 -8.42 -11.43 7.60
N SER A 91 -8.55 -12.48 6.78
CA SER A 91 -8.41 -13.88 7.22
C SER A 91 -9.22 -14.25 8.48
N GLY A 92 -10.44 -13.72 8.62
CA GLY A 92 -11.31 -13.93 9.79
C GLY A 92 -11.08 -12.97 10.96
N TYR A 93 -10.05 -12.13 10.89
CA TYR A 93 -9.73 -11.10 11.89
C TYR A 93 -10.35 -9.76 11.53
N THR A 94 -10.79 -8.99 12.54
CA THR A 94 -11.42 -7.68 12.35
C THR A 94 -10.56 -6.57 12.95
N SER A 95 -10.47 -5.42 12.28
CA SER A 95 -9.71 -4.29 12.79
C SER A 95 -10.30 -3.77 14.10
N THR A 96 -9.45 -3.31 15.02
CA THR A 96 -9.92 -2.84 16.34
C THR A 96 -10.69 -1.53 16.25
N ARG A 97 -10.23 -0.63 15.37
CA ARG A 97 -10.89 0.64 15.06
C ARG A 97 -11.59 0.60 13.71
N SER A 98 -12.60 1.46 13.56
CA SER A 98 -13.21 1.73 12.27
C SER A 98 -12.41 2.79 11.51
N TYR A 99 -12.40 2.68 10.18
CA TYR A 99 -11.68 3.55 9.27
C TYR A 99 -12.64 4.15 8.24
N ARG A 100 -12.26 5.30 7.68
CA ARG A 100 -12.97 5.96 6.57
C ARG A 100 -12.04 6.06 5.34
N PRO A 101 -11.65 4.92 4.75
CA PRO A 101 -10.76 4.91 3.59
C PRO A 101 -11.44 5.48 2.35
N TRP A 102 -10.62 5.87 1.38
CA TRP A 102 -11.10 6.17 0.04
C TRP A 102 -11.01 4.90 -0.80
N PHE A 103 -11.94 4.76 -1.73
CA PHE A 103 -11.99 3.65 -2.67
C PHE A 103 -12.13 4.14 -4.10
N CYS A 104 -11.61 3.36 -5.04
CA CYS A 104 -11.80 3.60 -6.46
C CYS A 104 -13.27 3.35 -6.82
N GLY A 105 -13.84 4.23 -7.65
CA GLY A 105 -15.20 4.12 -8.17
C GLY A 105 -15.23 3.53 -9.58
N SER A 106 -16.18 3.98 -10.39
CA SER A 106 -16.27 3.66 -11.81
C SER A 106 -16.09 4.92 -12.65
N CYS A 107 -15.33 4.80 -13.74
CA CYS A 107 -15.23 5.84 -14.76
C CYS A 107 -16.35 5.63 -15.80
N SER A 108 -16.98 6.70 -16.28
CA SER A 108 -18.18 6.63 -17.12
C SER A 108 -17.92 6.41 -18.61
N ASP A 109 -16.65 6.35 -19.01
CA ASP A 109 -16.17 6.33 -20.40
C ASP A 109 -15.36 5.07 -20.73
N GLY A 110 -15.54 3.98 -19.97
CA GLY A 110 -14.85 2.71 -20.21
C GLY A 110 -13.41 2.67 -19.69
N ARG A 111 -12.93 3.74 -19.04
CA ARG A 111 -11.65 3.75 -18.31
C ARG A 111 -11.74 2.94 -17.01
N CYS A 112 -10.61 2.42 -16.56
CA CYS A 112 -10.46 1.85 -15.22
C CYS A 112 -10.03 2.93 -14.23
N CYS A 113 -10.52 2.79 -12.99
CA CYS A 113 -10.12 3.63 -11.87
C CYS A 113 -9.00 2.92 -11.09
N THR A 114 -7.85 3.57 -10.94
CA THR A 114 -6.71 3.03 -10.17
C THR A 114 -6.27 4.04 -9.09
N PRO A 115 -5.66 3.55 -8.00
CA PRO A 115 -5.01 4.42 -7.03
C PRO A 115 -3.90 5.23 -7.69
N PHE A 116 -3.93 6.56 -7.55
CA PHE A 116 -2.89 7.46 -8.05
C PHE A 116 -1.93 7.89 -6.94
N LEU A 117 -2.45 8.16 -5.75
CA LEU A 117 -1.66 8.47 -4.57
C LEU A 117 -2.15 7.63 -3.40
N THR A 118 -1.22 6.97 -2.72
CA THR A 118 -1.51 6.08 -1.58
C THR A 118 -0.56 6.36 -0.43
N SER A 119 -1.00 6.05 0.79
CA SER A 119 -0.14 6.02 1.98
C SER A 119 -0.23 4.67 2.67
N THR A 120 0.85 4.20 3.27
CA THR A 120 0.84 2.99 4.09
C THR A 120 0.65 3.36 5.57
N MET A 121 -0.22 2.65 6.28
CA MET A 121 -0.44 2.82 7.71
C MET A 121 -0.62 1.46 8.39
N ASP A 122 -0.19 1.35 9.65
CA ASP A 122 -0.43 0.15 10.46
C ASP A 122 -1.88 0.06 10.94
N VAL A 123 -2.46 -1.11 10.69
CA VAL A 123 -3.81 -1.49 11.09
C VAL A 123 -3.71 -2.63 12.09
N GLU A 124 -4.31 -2.43 13.25
CA GLU A 124 -4.39 -3.42 14.31
C GLU A 124 -5.65 -4.27 14.13
N PHE A 125 -5.48 -5.58 14.20
CA PHE A 125 -6.52 -6.58 14.09
C PHE A 125 -6.62 -7.37 15.40
N ARG A 126 -7.86 -7.70 15.77
CA ARG A 126 -8.15 -8.54 16.94
C ARG A 126 -8.33 -9.99 16.52
N CYS A 127 -7.63 -10.89 17.22
CA CYS A 127 -7.78 -12.34 17.16
C CYS A 127 -9.06 -12.80 17.87
N PRO A 128 -9.75 -13.86 17.39
CA PRO A 128 -10.82 -14.51 18.14
C PRO A 128 -10.41 -14.91 19.56
N GLU A 129 -9.13 -15.26 19.74
CA GLU A 129 -8.52 -15.67 21.00
C GLU A 129 -8.24 -14.50 21.96
N GLY A 130 -8.43 -13.24 21.53
CA GLY A 130 -8.27 -12.04 22.35
C GLY A 130 -6.97 -11.25 22.15
N ASP A 131 -5.99 -11.83 21.44
CA ASP A 131 -4.74 -11.16 21.08
C ASP A 131 -4.92 -10.11 19.96
N PHE A 132 -3.87 -9.32 19.73
CA PHE A 132 -3.82 -8.30 18.69
C PHE A 132 -2.54 -8.40 17.86
N PHE A 133 -2.64 -8.10 16.57
CA PHE A 133 -1.47 -7.96 15.70
C PHE A 133 -1.64 -6.81 14.72
N GLN A 134 -0.51 -6.29 14.24
CA GLN A 134 -0.49 -5.18 13.29
C GLN A 134 -0.09 -5.64 11.89
N ARG A 135 -0.69 -5.00 10.89
CA ARG A 135 -0.33 -5.15 9.47
C ARG A 135 -0.30 -3.79 8.79
N LYS A 136 0.74 -3.57 7.99
CA LYS A 136 0.82 -2.45 7.04
C LYS A 136 -0.35 -2.54 6.06
N MET A 137 -1.06 -1.44 5.83
CA MET A 137 -2.18 -1.37 4.91
C MET A 137 -2.13 -0.10 4.05
N MET A 138 -2.47 -0.25 2.77
CA MET A 138 -2.58 0.82 1.79
C MET A 138 -3.88 1.62 1.99
N PHE A 139 -3.75 2.93 2.13
CA PHE A 139 -4.85 3.90 2.15
C PHE A 139 -4.77 4.79 0.91
N ILE A 140 -5.82 4.76 0.08
CA ILE A 140 -5.92 5.62 -1.11
C ILE A 140 -6.14 7.07 -0.66
N LYS A 141 -5.40 7.99 -1.26
CA LYS A 141 -5.54 9.45 -1.10
C LYS A 141 -6.15 10.09 -2.34
N MET A 142 -5.75 9.61 -3.51
CA MET A 142 -6.26 10.09 -4.80
C MET A 142 -6.34 8.93 -5.79
N PHE A 143 -7.27 9.02 -6.75
CA PHE A 143 -7.49 8.02 -7.79
C PHE A 143 -7.53 8.70 -9.17
N SER A 144 -7.19 7.97 -10.22
CA SER A 144 -7.22 8.45 -11.60
C SER A 144 -7.97 7.46 -12.50
N CYS A 145 -8.45 7.95 -13.64
CA CYS A 145 -9.10 7.15 -14.68
C CYS A 145 -8.20 7.13 -15.92
N HIS A 146 -7.79 5.95 -16.38
CA HIS A 146 -6.99 5.76 -17.59
C HIS A 146 -7.46 4.56 -18.40
N TYR A 147 -6.98 4.43 -19.65
CA TYR A 147 -7.34 3.33 -20.55
C TYR A 147 -6.42 2.11 -20.40
N ASP A 148 -5.22 2.28 -19.82
CA ASP A 148 -4.24 1.21 -19.62
C ASP A 148 -4.60 0.34 -18.41
N CYS A 149 -5.60 -0.51 -18.56
CA CYS A 149 -6.11 -1.27 -17.42
C CYS A 149 -5.22 -2.47 -17.10
N PRO A 150 -4.81 -2.66 -15.83
CA PRO A 150 -4.03 -3.82 -15.43
C PRO A 150 -4.84 -5.09 -15.70
N ARG A 151 -4.29 -6.01 -16.50
CA ARG A 151 -4.93 -7.32 -16.74
C ARG A 151 -4.74 -8.20 -15.51
N ASP A 152 -5.74 -9.03 -15.20
CA ASP A 152 -5.84 -9.88 -13.99
C ASP A 152 -4.73 -10.95 -13.82
N ASN A 153 -3.66 -10.94 -14.62
CA ASN A 153 -2.55 -11.91 -14.54
C ASN A 153 -1.13 -11.29 -14.56
N ASP A 154 -1.00 -9.98 -14.45
CA ASP A 154 0.28 -9.31 -14.69
C ASP A 154 1.11 -9.11 -13.41
N ILE A 155 1.36 -10.19 -12.65
CA ILE A 155 2.45 -10.19 -11.65
C ILE A 155 3.80 -9.99 -12.35
N PHE A 156 3.95 -10.49 -13.59
CA PHE A 156 5.20 -10.44 -14.35
C PHE A 156 5.28 -9.31 -15.39
N LEU A 157 4.15 -8.86 -15.97
CA LEU A 157 4.14 -7.85 -17.03
C LEU A 157 4.20 -6.40 -16.52
N ALA A 158 3.86 -6.16 -15.24
CA ALA A 158 4.09 -4.86 -14.61
C ALA A 158 5.57 -4.44 -14.67
N MET A 159 6.51 -5.41 -14.62
CA MET A 159 7.95 -5.12 -14.71
C MET A 159 8.41 -4.72 -16.12
N TYR A 160 7.66 -5.08 -17.17
CA TYR A 160 8.04 -4.83 -18.57
C TYR A 160 7.39 -3.59 -19.18
N HIS A 161 6.29 -3.08 -18.61
CA HIS A 161 5.63 -1.88 -19.12
C HIS A 161 6.19 -0.56 -18.57
N HIS A 162 7.04 -0.59 -17.53
CA HIS A 162 7.85 0.57 -17.14
C HIS A 162 9.07 0.67 -18.06
N ARG A 163 8.81 1.05 -19.31
CA ARG A 163 9.81 1.45 -20.28
C ARG A 163 10.58 2.63 -19.67
N MET A 164 11.89 2.45 -19.51
CA MET A 164 12.86 3.50 -19.16
C MET A 164 12.57 4.78 -19.93
N PHE A 165 12.02 5.80 -19.26
CA PHE A 165 12.13 7.18 -19.73
C PHE A 165 13.46 7.71 -19.22
N GLY A 166 14.48 7.60 -20.07
CA GLY A 166 15.82 8.07 -19.78
C GLY A 166 16.79 7.38 -20.70
N ASP A 167 16.77 7.78 -21.97
CA ASP A 167 17.94 7.88 -22.84
C ASP A 167 17.51 8.54 -24.16
N HIS A 168 17.60 9.85 -24.19
CA HIS A 168 17.84 10.59 -25.42
C HIS A 168 18.95 11.61 -25.14
N ILE A 169 20.06 11.36 -25.84
CA ILE A 169 21.24 12.18 -26.16
C ILE A 169 21.14 13.66 -25.76
#